data_AF-A0A354QU73-F1
#
_entry.id   AF-A0A354QU73-F1
#
_cell.length_a   1.000
_cell.length_b   1.000
_cell.length_c   1.000
_cell.angle_alpha   90.00
_cell.angle_beta   90.00
_cell.angle_gamma   90.00
#
_symmetry.space_group_name_H-M   'P 1'
#
loop_
_entity.id
_entity.type
_entity.pdbx_description
1 polymer ?
#
loop_
_entity_poly.entity_id
_entity_poly.type
_entity_poly.pdbx_seq_one_letter_code
_entity_poly.pdbx_strand_id
1 'polypeptide(L)'
;EAEVGTIGGEEDGIIGDGELAPIEDAKAMVETGIDFLAAGIGNIHGPYPANWKGLHLDHLQKLTEAVPGFPIVLHGGSGIPDDQIQAAIKLGVAKVNVNTECQIAFAKATRKFVAEYEANEAEYDKKKLFDPRKFLKPGFEAITEAVEERIDVFGSEGKA
;
A
#
# COMPACT_ATOMS: atom_id res chain seq x y z
N GLU A 1 9.50 8.27 -10.47
CA GLU A 1 8.94 6.91 -10.51
C GLU A 1 8.24 6.73 -11.84
N ALA A 2 8.45 5.60 -12.52
CA ALA A 2 7.67 5.19 -13.69
C ALA A 2 7.32 3.70 -13.59
N GLU A 3 6.33 3.25 -14.35
CA GLU A 3 5.77 1.89 -14.26
C GLU A 3 5.93 1.10 -15.56
N VAL A 4 6.17 -0.20 -15.42
CA VAL A 4 6.14 -1.19 -16.51
C VAL A 4 5.33 -2.42 -16.10
N GLY A 5 4.72 -3.09 -17.07
CA GLY A 5 3.63 -4.04 -16.80
C GLY A 5 2.34 -3.30 -16.41
N THR A 6 1.40 -4.01 -15.80
CA THR A 6 0.19 -3.39 -15.26
C THR A 6 -0.14 -3.95 -13.89
N ILE A 7 -0.63 -3.10 -13.00
CA ILE A 7 -1.13 -3.50 -11.69
C ILE A 7 -2.57 -3.99 -11.85
N GLY A 8 -2.91 -5.12 -11.22
CA GLY A 8 -4.28 -5.60 -11.26
C GLY A 8 -5.20 -4.79 -10.33
N GLY A 9 -6.49 -5.11 -10.33
CA GLY A 9 -7.48 -4.49 -9.45
C GLY A 9 -8.31 -3.41 -10.14
N GLU A 10 -9.03 -2.66 -9.31
CA GLU A 10 -9.88 -1.56 -9.76
C GLU A 10 -9.14 -0.23 -9.56
N GLU A 11 -8.83 0.44 -10.67
CA GLU A 11 -8.31 1.80 -10.67
C GLU A 11 -9.28 2.68 -11.47
N ASP A 12 -9.81 3.73 -10.82
CA ASP A 12 -10.81 4.64 -11.39
C ASP A 12 -12.03 3.93 -12.05
N GLY A 13 -12.45 2.78 -11.51
CA GLY A 13 -13.59 2.00 -11.99
C GLY A 13 -13.27 1.01 -13.12
N ILE A 14 -12.00 0.85 -13.49
CA ILE A 14 -11.54 -0.11 -14.49
C ILE A 14 -10.89 -1.30 -13.78
N ILE A 15 -11.41 -2.51 -14.04
CA ILE A 15 -10.89 -3.74 -13.45
C ILE A 15 -9.93 -4.42 -14.43
N GLY A 16 -8.68 -4.62 -14.02
CA GLY A 16 -7.68 -5.39 -14.75
C GLY A 16 -7.10 -6.54 -13.92
N ASP A 17 -6.69 -7.62 -14.58
CA ASP A 17 -5.98 -8.73 -13.91
C ASP A 17 -4.50 -8.40 -13.63
N GLY A 18 -3.98 -7.35 -14.26
CA GLY A 18 -2.57 -6.98 -14.23
C GLY A 18 -1.71 -7.84 -15.17
N GLU A 19 -0.50 -7.38 -15.43
CA GLU A 19 0.47 -8.04 -16.29
C GLU A 19 1.86 -7.94 -15.68
N LEU A 20 2.61 -9.05 -15.75
CA LEU A 20 4.01 -9.05 -15.32
C LEU A 20 4.83 -8.11 -16.19
N ALA A 21 5.61 -7.25 -15.55
CA ALA A 21 6.53 -6.33 -16.22
C ALA A 21 7.51 -7.08 -17.13
N PRO A 22 7.54 -6.80 -18.45
CA PRO A 22 8.58 -7.36 -19.31
C PRO A 22 9.97 -6.87 -18.88
N ILE A 23 10.95 -7.76 -18.86
CA ILE A 23 12.32 -7.45 -18.39
C ILE A 23 12.98 -6.39 -19.28
N GLU A 24 12.77 -6.45 -20.59
CA GLU A 24 13.33 -5.48 -21.53
C GLU A 24 12.69 -4.10 -21.38
N ASP A 25 11.39 -4.03 -21.06
CA ASP A 25 10.71 -2.77 -20.79
C ASP A 25 11.23 -2.14 -19.49
N ALA A 26 11.48 -2.95 -18.47
CA ALA A 26 12.11 -2.49 -17.23
C ALA A 26 13.49 -1.85 -17.47
N LYS A 27 14.35 -2.50 -18.27
CA LYS A 27 15.67 -1.97 -18.65
C LYS A 27 15.54 -0.66 -19.43
N ALA A 28 14.71 -0.66 -20.48
CA ALA A 28 14.47 0.52 -21.31
C ALA A 28 13.91 1.68 -20.48
N MET A 29 13.03 1.40 -19.53
CA MET A 29 12.48 2.41 -18.63
C MET A 29 13.56 3.00 -17.74
N VAL A 30 14.43 2.18 -17.13
CA VAL A 30 15.56 2.67 -16.32
C VAL A 30 16.50 3.55 -17.15
N GLU A 31 16.77 3.19 -18.42
CA GLU A 31 17.60 3.98 -19.33
C GLU A 31 17.03 5.38 -19.64
N THR A 32 15.74 5.62 -19.40
CA THR A 32 15.14 6.96 -19.54
C THR A 32 15.61 7.95 -18.47
N GLY A 33 16.28 7.48 -17.41
CA GLY A 33 16.80 8.32 -16.33
C GLY A 33 15.80 8.59 -15.19
N ILE A 34 14.80 7.73 -15.02
CA ILE A 34 13.94 7.71 -13.82
C ILE A 34 14.74 7.35 -12.56
N ASP A 35 14.18 7.66 -11.38
CA ASP A 35 14.81 7.32 -10.09
C ASP A 35 14.26 6.04 -9.43
N PHE A 36 13.05 5.62 -9.80
CA PHE A 36 12.33 4.49 -9.19
C PHE A 36 11.49 3.77 -10.23
N LEU A 37 11.47 2.43 -10.19
CA LEU A 37 10.74 1.60 -11.14
C LEU A 37 9.63 0.83 -10.42
N ALA A 38 8.38 1.14 -10.72
CA ALA A 38 7.26 0.27 -10.40
C ALA A 38 7.17 -0.85 -11.46
N ALA A 39 6.97 -2.08 -11.01
CA ALA A 39 6.89 -3.23 -11.90
C ALA A 39 5.75 -4.14 -11.49
N GLY A 40 4.90 -4.50 -12.46
CA GLY A 40 3.87 -5.52 -12.26
C GLY A 40 4.50 -6.87 -11.90
N ILE A 41 4.21 -7.37 -10.70
CA ILE A 41 4.66 -8.68 -10.20
C ILE A 41 3.49 -9.52 -9.66
N GLY A 42 2.29 -9.28 -10.21
CA GLY A 42 1.03 -9.88 -9.73
C GLY A 42 0.40 -9.14 -8.55
N ASN A 43 0.88 -7.93 -8.24
CA ASN A 43 0.30 -7.05 -7.25
C ASN A 43 -0.97 -6.35 -7.80
N ILE A 44 -1.85 -5.94 -6.88
CA ILE A 44 -3.22 -5.50 -7.16
C ILE A 44 -3.54 -4.25 -6.32
N HIS A 45 -4.21 -3.25 -6.91
CA HIS A 45 -4.80 -2.14 -6.16
C HIS A 45 -6.12 -2.56 -5.52
N GLY A 46 -6.31 -2.15 -4.25
CA GLY A 46 -7.52 -2.46 -3.51
C GLY A 46 -7.48 -3.83 -2.80
N PRO A 47 -8.65 -4.42 -2.52
CA PRO A 47 -8.74 -5.71 -1.85
C PRO A 47 -8.29 -6.86 -2.77
N TYR A 48 -7.38 -7.70 -2.28
CA TYR A 48 -6.95 -8.90 -2.99
C TYR A 48 -8.06 -9.97 -3.04
N PRO A 49 -8.31 -10.61 -4.19
CA PRO A 49 -9.33 -11.64 -4.30
C PRO A 49 -8.88 -12.95 -3.64
N ALA A 50 -9.82 -13.75 -3.14
CA ALA A 50 -9.51 -14.97 -2.38
C ALA A 50 -8.73 -16.04 -3.16
N ASN A 51 -8.77 -16.00 -4.49
CA ASN A 51 -8.04 -16.90 -5.38
C ASN A 51 -6.66 -16.38 -5.83
N TRP A 52 -6.25 -15.18 -5.38
CA TRP A 52 -4.93 -14.63 -5.66
C TRP A 52 -3.81 -15.57 -5.19
N LYS A 53 -2.73 -15.68 -5.99
CA LYS A 53 -1.69 -16.70 -5.82
C LYS A 53 -0.43 -16.20 -5.11
N GLY A 54 -0.37 -14.91 -4.77
CA GLY A 54 0.82 -14.28 -4.23
C GLY A 54 1.61 -13.53 -5.30
N LEU A 55 2.64 -12.82 -4.85
CA LEU A 55 3.60 -12.13 -5.70
C LEU A 55 4.46 -13.13 -6.48
N HIS A 56 4.78 -12.79 -7.72
CA HIS A 56 5.73 -13.51 -8.55
C HIS A 56 7.17 -13.13 -8.17
N LEU A 57 7.63 -13.62 -7.02
CA LEU A 57 8.96 -13.30 -6.48
C LEU A 57 10.11 -13.78 -7.38
N ASP A 58 9.92 -14.86 -8.13
CA ASP A 58 10.88 -15.32 -9.14
C ASP A 58 11.03 -14.32 -10.30
N HIS A 59 9.93 -13.63 -10.64
CA HIS A 59 9.93 -12.59 -11.65
C HIS A 59 10.54 -11.29 -11.12
N LEU A 60 10.25 -10.93 -9.87
CA LEU A 60 10.93 -9.83 -9.19
C LEU A 60 12.45 -10.06 -9.15
N GLN A 61 12.90 -11.28 -8.85
CA GLN A 61 14.32 -11.62 -8.89
C GLN A 61 14.92 -11.34 -10.28
N LYS A 62 14.30 -11.84 -11.36
CA LYS A 62 14.75 -11.58 -12.74
C LYS A 62 14.80 -10.08 -13.07
N LEU A 63 13.82 -9.31 -12.62
CA LEU A 63 13.81 -7.84 -12.79
C LEU A 63 15.02 -7.22 -12.09
N THR A 64 15.24 -7.56 -10.83
CA THR A 64 16.33 -6.97 -10.02
C THR A 64 17.72 -7.40 -10.47
N GLU A 65 17.85 -8.58 -11.08
CA GLU A 65 19.09 -9.04 -11.75
C GLU A 65 19.33 -8.26 -13.06
N ALA A 66 18.27 -7.87 -13.77
CA ALA A 66 18.36 -7.11 -15.01
C ALA A 66 18.66 -5.62 -14.80
N VAL A 67 18.21 -5.05 -13.68
CA VAL A 67 18.47 -3.65 -13.28
C VAL A 67 19.13 -3.59 -11.88
N PRO A 68 20.38 -4.09 -11.76
CA PRO A 68 21.01 -4.31 -10.47
C PRO A 68 21.18 -3.02 -9.67
N GLY A 69 20.69 -3.03 -8.43
CA GLY A 69 20.77 -1.90 -7.49
C GLY A 69 19.77 -0.77 -7.74
N PHE A 70 18.88 -0.90 -8.74
CA PHE A 70 17.84 0.08 -9.01
C PHE A 70 16.64 -0.13 -8.07
N PRO A 71 16.11 0.93 -7.41
CA PRO A 71 15.07 0.76 -6.40
C PRO A 71 13.70 0.43 -7.03
N ILE A 72 13.15 -0.73 -6.66
CA ILE A 72 11.84 -1.18 -7.14
C ILE A 72 10.73 -0.66 -6.23
N VAL A 73 9.62 -0.27 -6.83
CA VAL A 73 8.39 0.15 -6.14
C VAL A 73 7.34 -0.96 -6.24
N LEU A 74 6.81 -1.36 -5.09
CA LEU A 74 5.68 -2.28 -5.00
C LEU A 74 4.39 -1.49 -4.79
N HIS A 75 3.59 -1.41 -5.85
CA HIS A 75 2.23 -0.87 -5.78
C HIS A 75 1.28 -1.88 -5.13
N GLY A 76 0.12 -1.42 -4.64
CA GLY A 76 -0.88 -2.33 -4.08
C GLY A 76 -0.44 -3.08 -2.82
N GLY A 77 0.37 -2.46 -1.96
CA GLY A 77 0.91 -3.12 -0.76
C GLY A 77 -0.16 -3.56 0.26
N SER A 78 -1.32 -2.92 0.26
CA SER A 78 -2.38 -3.24 1.22
C SER A 78 -2.97 -4.63 1.02
N GLY A 79 -2.89 -5.46 2.06
CA GLY A 79 -3.46 -6.81 2.05
C GLY A 79 -2.50 -7.88 1.49
N ILE A 80 -1.30 -7.50 1.04
CA ILE A 80 -0.23 -8.48 0.78
C ILE A 80 0.24 -9.06 2.12
N PRO A 81 0.41 -10.39 2.24
CA PRO A 81 1.00 -11.00 3.42
C PRO A 81 2.39 -10.44 3.76
N ASP A 82 2.63 -10.18 5.05
CA ASP A 82 3.87 -9.55 5.54
C ASP A 82 5.13 -10.33 5.15
N ASP A 83 5.06 -11.66 5.09
CA ASP A 83 6.17 -12.53 4.67
C ASP A 83 6.54 -12.33 3.20
N GLN A 84 5.55 -12.08 2.34
CA GLN A 84 5.78 -11.75 0.93
C GLN A 84 6.31 -10.34 0.74
N ILE A 85 5.83 -9.36 1.52
CA ILE A 85 6.41 -8.01 1.55
C ILE A 85 7.89 -8.08 1.91
N GLN A 86 8.23 -8.78 2.99
CA GLN A 86 9.61 -8.92 3.45
C GLN A 86 10.48 -9.67 2.44
N ALA A 87 9.94 -10.68 1.76
CA ALA A 87 10.64 -11.37 0.68
C ALA A 87 10.91 -10.42 -0.51
N ALA A 88 9.93 -9.61 -0.90
CA ALA A 88 10.08 -8.63 -1.98
C ALA A 88 11.12 -7.54 -1.64
N ILE A 89 11.13 -7.06 -0.40
CA ILE A 89 12.15 -6.10 0.09
C ILE A 89 13.55 -6.69 -0.02
N LYS A 90 13.74 -7.96 0.39
CA LYS A 90 15.04 -8.66 0.25
C LYS A 90 15.51 -8.79 -1.21
N LEU A 91 14.59 -8.77 -2.16
CA LEU A 91 14.89 -8.85 -3.59
C LEU A 91 15.14 -7.48 -4.24
N GLY A 92 14.87 -6.36 -3.57
CA GLY A 92 15.17 -5.02 -4.10
C GLY A 92 14.00 -4.04 -4.11
N VAL A 93 12.85 -4.41 -3.55
CA VAL A 93 11.78 -3.45 -3.27
C VAL A 93 12.25 -2.46 -2.21
N ALA A 94 12.24 -1.17 -2.55
CA ALA A 94 12.68 -0.08 -1.70
C ALA A 94 11.54 0.89 -1.30
N LYS A 95 10.39 0.81 -1.99
CA LYS A 95 9.20 1.61 -1.71
C LYS A 95 7.95 0.74 -1.86
N VAL A 96 7.05 0.80 -0.88
CA VAL A 96 5.77 0.07 -0.91
C VAL A 96 4.64 1.10 -0.80
N ASN A 97 3.66 1.03 -1.71
CA ASN A 97 2.49 1.90 -1.68
C ASN A 97 1.40 1.25 -0.83
N VAL A 98 0.97 1.95 0.21
CA VAL A 98 -0.09 1.51 1.11
C VAL A 98 -1.19 2.55 1.13
N ASN A 99 -2.45 2.13 0.92
CA ASN A 99 -3.58 3.06 0.88
C ASN A 99 -4.87 2.42 1.42
N THR A 100 -5.30 1.31 0.84
CA THR A 100 -6.57 0.65 1.16
C THR A 100 -6.72 0.34 2.65
N GLU A 101 -5.66 -0.15 3.31
CA GLU A 101 -5.70 -0.41 4.75
C GLU A 101 -5.87 0.85 5.59
N CYS A 102 -5.21 1.97 5.23
CA CYS A 102 -5.37 3.25 5.91
C CYS A 102 -6.81 3.75 5.77
N GLN A 103 -7.41 3.62 4.57
CA GLN A 103 -8.80 3.97 4.33
C GLN A 103 -9.76 3.13 5.19
N ILE A 104 -9.54 1.81 5.25
CA ILE A 104 -10.34 0.89 6.06
C ILE A 104 -10.21 1.21 7.55
N ALA A 105 -8.99 1.43 8.05
CA ALA A 105 -8.70 1.78 9.44
C ALA A 105 -9.42 3.08 9.84
N PHE A 106 -9.26 4.13 9.02
CA PHE A 106 -9.92 5.41 9.21
C PHE A 106 -11.45 5.27 9.23
N ALA A 107 -12.02 4.59 8.23
CA ALA A 107 -13.46 4.43 8.11
C ALA A 107 -14.04 3.65 9.28
N LYS A 108 -13.38 2.57 9.71
CA LYS A 108 -13.81 1.75 10.85
C LYS A 108 -13.81 2.57 12.15
N ALA A 109 -12.72 3.29 12.45
CA ALA A 109 -12.61 4.09 13.66
C ALA A 109 -13.62 5.25 13.66
N THR A 110 -13.76 5.95 12.54
CA THR A 110 -14.71 7.07 12.40
C THR A 110 -16.16 6.60 12.52
N ARG A 111 -16.54 5.49 11.87
CA ARG A 111 -17.90 4.93 11.98
C ARG A 111 -18.24 4.52 13.40
N LYS A 112 -17.29 3.92 14.13
CA LYS A 112 -17.46 3.58 15.54
C LYS A 112 -17.70 4.84 16.38
N PHE A 113 -16.85 5.86 16.20
CA PHE A 113 -16.99 7.13 16.92
C PHE A 113 -18.33 7.82 16.63
N VAL A 114 -18.78 7.85 15.37
CA VAL A 114 -20.08 8.42 15.00
C VAL A 114 -21.24 7.68 15.67
N ALA A 115 -21.23 6.34 15.66
CA ALA A 115 -22.27 5.57 16.32
C ALA A 115 -22.32 5.83 17.84
N GLU A 116 -21.16 6.00 18.49
CA GLU A 116 -21.07 6.37 19.91
C GLU A 116 -21.52 7.82 20.16
N TYR A 117 -21.22 8.73 19.24
CA TYR A 117 -21.68 10.13 19.27
C TYR A 117 -23.20 10.20 19.21
N GLU A 118 -23.81 9.56 18.21
CA GLU A 118 -25.26 9.57 18.02
C GLU A 118 -26.01 8.98 19.24
N ALA A 119 -25.45 7.94 19.86
CA ALA A 119 -26.01 7.36 21.07
C ALA A 119 -25.91 8.26 22.32
N ASN A 120 -25.03 9.27 22.32
CA ASN A 120 -24.69 10.10 23.49
C ASN A 120 -24.59 11.61 23.15
N GLU A 121 -25.34 12.07 22.14
CA GLU A 121 -25.16 13.37 21.48
C GLU A 121 -25.06 14.55 22.46
N ALA A 122 -26.00 14.66 23.41
CA ALA A 122 -26.00 15.77 24.36
C ALA A 122 -24.76 15.82 25.28
N GLU A 123 -24.14 14.68 25.58
CA GLU A 123 -22.88 14.64 26.34
C GLU A 123 -21.70 15.01 25.43
N TYR A 124 -21.70 14.52 24.20
CA TYR A 124 -20.63 14.73 23.23
C TYR A 124 -20.57 16.18 22.75
N ASP A 125 -21.73 16.82 22.56
CA ASP A 125 -21.88 18.26 22.28
C ASP A 125 -21.32 19.13 23.41
N LYS A 126 -21.61 18.77 24.67
CA LYS A 126 -21.02 19.47 25.84
C LYS A 126 -19.49 19.38 25.85
N LYS A 127 -18.95 18.24 25.42
CA LYS A 127 -17.49 18.02 25.23
C LYS A 127 -16.95 18.67 23.95
N LYS A 128 -17.82 19.28 23.13
CA LYS A 128 -17.51 19.86 21.82
C LYS A 128 -16.82 18.87 20.89
N LEU A 129 -17.34 17.65 20.84
CA LEU A 129 -16.78 16.60 19.99
C LEU A 129 -17.12 16.79 18.50
N PHE A 130 -18.05 17.70 18.17
CA PHE A 130 -18.28 18.20 16.81
C PHE A 130 -17.12 19.02 16.23
N ASP A 131 -16.14 19.44 17.05
CA ASP A 131 -14.93 20.12 16.56
C ASP A 131 -14.21 19.18 15.58
N PRO A 132 -13.96 19.58 14.32
CA PRO A 132 -13.36 18.70 13.32
C PRO A 132 -12.06 18.03 13.76
N ARG A 133 -11.26 18.70 14.60
CA ARG A 133 -10.00 18.15 15.13
C ARG A 133 -10.25 16.99 16.09
N LYS A 134 -11.34 17.03 16.84
CA LYS A 134 -11.73 15.95 17.77
C LYS A 134 -12.54 14.87 17.07
N PHE A 135 -13.39 15.28 16.13
CA PHE A 135 -14.23 14.39 15.34
C PHE A 135 -13.40 13.46 14.45
N LEU A 136 -12.35 14.00 13.82
CA LEU A 136 -11.47 13.23 12.93
C LEU A 136 -10.32 12.54 13.68
N LYS A 137 -10.12 12.85 14.97
CA LYS A 137 -9.02 12.30 15.77
C LYS A 137 -8.99 10.77 15.81
N PRO A 138 -10.11 10.05 16.02
CA PRO A 138 -10.08 8.58 16.04
C PRO A 138 -9.63 7.98 14.71
N GLY A 139 -10.05 8.56 13.58
CA GLY A 139 -9.61 8.12 12.26
C GLY A 139 -8.13 8.41 12.03
N PHE A 140 -7.64 9.58 12.45
CA PHE A 140 -6.22 9.93 12.39
C PHE A 140 -5.34 8.97 13.22
N GLU A 141 -5.74 8.67 14.45
CA GLU A 141 -5.02 7.74 15.32
C GLU A 141 -5.00 6.33 14.71
N ALA A 142 -6.11 5.87 14.12
CA ALA A 142 -6.17 4.57 13.45
C ALA A 142 -5.28 4.48 12.19
N ILE A 143 -5.16 5.56 11.40
CA ILE A 143 -4.19 5.60 10.30
C ILE A 143 -2.76 5.56 10.85
N THR A 144 -2.50 6.29 11.93
CA THR A 144 -1.16 6.36 12.54
C THR A 144 -0.72 4.97 12.99
N GLU A 145 -1.57 4.25 13.73
CA GLU A 145 -1.32 2.86 14.16
C GLU A 145 -1.07 1.93 12.96
N ALA A 146 -1.91 2.00 11.92
CA ALA A 146 -1.72 1.20 10.70
C ALA A 146 -0.37 1.49 10.01
N VAL A 147 0.04 2.76 9.94
CA VAL A 147 1.33 3.14 9.34
C VAL A 147 2.50 2.67 10.21
N GLU A 148 2.40 2.75 11.52
CA GLU A 148 3.42 2.23 12.46
C GLU A 148 3.61 0.71 12.26
N GLU A 149 2.52 -0.06 12.17
CA GLU A 149 2.59 -1.50 11.85
C GLU A 149 3.29 -1.76 10.52
N ARG A 150 3.06 -0.93 9.49
CA ARG A 150 3.75 -1.06 8.20
C ARG A 150 5.24 -0.71 8.29
N ILE A 151 5.62 0.30 9.07
CA ILE A 151 7.03 0.66 9.32
C ILE A 151 7.80 -0.53 9.90
N ASP A 152 7.19 -1.24 10.85
CA ASP A 152 7.76 -2.44 11.46
C ASP A 152 7.93 -3.58 10.45
N VAL A 153 6.87 -3.87 9.67
CA VAL A 153 6.90 -4.91 8.63
C VAL A 153 7.95 -4.62 7.56
N PHE A 154 8.06 -3.35 7.14
CA PHE A 154 9.04 -2.90 6.14
C PHE A 154 10.46 -2.85 6.70
N GLY A 155 10.62 -2.91 8.03
CA GLY A 155 11.90 -2.81 8.71
C GLY A 155 12.55 -1.44 8.53
N SER A 156 11.76 -0.36 8.46
CA SER A 156 12.24 1.02 8.34
C SER A 156 12.31 1.77 9.68
N GLU A 157 11.88 1.14 10.77
CA GLU A 157 11.95 1.71 12.12
C GLU A 157 13.39 2.17 12.47
N GLY A 158 13.51 3.41 12.97
CA GLY A 158 14.78 3.96 13.44
C GLY A 158 15.80 4.33 12.35
N LYS A 159 15.40 4.37 11.06
CA LYS A 159 16.29 4.66 9.91
C LYS A 159 16.12 6.08 9.33
N ALA A 160 15.64 7.03 10.14
CA ALA A 160 15.44 8.43 9.76
C ALA A 160 16.74 9.24 9.65
#